data_AF-A0A501Y218-F1
#
_entry.id   AF-A0A501Y218-F1
#
_cell.length_a   1.000
_cell.length_b   1.000
_cell.length_c   1.000
_cell.angle_alpha   90.00
_cell.angle_beta   90.00
_cell.angle_gamma   90.00
#
_symmetry.space_group_name_H-M   'P 1'
#
loop_
_entity.id
_entity.type
_entity.pdbx_description
1 polymer ?
#
loop_
_entity_poly.entity_id
_entity_poly.type
_entity_poly.pdbx_seq_one_letter_code
_entity_poly.pdbx_strand_id
1 'polypeptide(L)'
;MDSLTIFKSRLPFYCEQVIQELTYFKHFNCELEELSRTKSKELDSEISSKLSHSESKFHEDIIDFYQWDSTLVELFPSIHRESLLISIFNLLEHHLNVLCTKFGDVFAFSVKAADLKDRGITRSFSYLKKVVSLSFESIGKEKEFISNVNKLRNFIVHNGSIIDKSHAQNFVKNSKLLSLTSGNRLIIHDGFISDFIDVLSRFWDVLGKLVLEHCQLKLAIQTV
;
A
#
# COMPACT_ATOMS: atom_id res chain seq x y z
N MET A 1 0.02 0.13 36.51
CA MET A 1 0.20 0.97 35.31
C MET A 1 -1.06 1.80 35.12
N ASP A 2 -1.01 3.10 35.39
CA ASP A 2 -2.24 3.90 35.43
C ASP A 2 -2.82 4.21 34.04
N SER A 3 -4.12 4.57 34.02
CA SER A 3 -4.85 5.03 32.84
C SER A 3 -4.12 6.19 32.15
N LEU A 4 -3.57 7.12 32.95
CA LEU A 4 -2.87 8.30 32.46
C LEU A 4 -1.66 7.96 31.57
N THR A 5 -0.91 6.91 31.89
CA THR A 5 0.24 6.43 31.09
C THR A 5 -0.21 5.92 29.72
N ILE A 6 -1.29 5.13 29.66
CA ILE A 6 -1.84 4.63 28.40
C ILE A 6 -2.34 5.79 27.52
N PHE A 7 -3.09 6.74 28.09
CA PHE A 7 -3.58 7.88 27.34
C PHE A 7 -2.45 8.78 26.82
N LYS A 8 -1.44 9.09 27.66
CA LYS A 8 -0.28 9.89 27.25
C LYS A 8 0.54 9.22 26.13
N SER A 9 0.57 7.90 26.07
CA SER A 9 1.28 7.16 25.02
C SER A 9 0.63 7.28 23.62
N ARG A 10 -0.64 7.71 23.58
CA ARG A 10 -1.52 7.72 22.39
C ARG A 10 -1.73 6.34 21.75
N LEU A 11 -1.31 5.24 22.40
CA LEU A 11 -1.45 3.88 21.87
C LEU A 11 -2.90 3.54 21.45
N PRO A 12 -3.95 3.87 22.23
CA PRO A 12 -5.33 3.56 21.84
C PRO A 12 -5.79 4.23 20.54
N PHE A 13 -5.22 5.39 20.21
CA PHE A 13 -5.62 6.21 19.05
C PHE A 13 -4.61 6.13 17.90
N TYR A 14 -3.56 5.33 18.06
CA TYR A 14 -2.46 5.32 17.10
C TYR A 14 -2.90 4.83 15.72
N CYS A 15 -3.74 3.79 15.66
CA CYS A 15 -4.21 3.26 14.37
C CYS A 15 -5.09 4.27 13.63
N GLU A 16 -5.88 5.08 14.35
CA GLU A 16 -6.68 6.16 13.75
C GLU A 16 -5.80 7.23 13.10
N GLN A 17 -4.68 7.58 13.75
CA GLN A 17 -3.70 8.50 13.16
C GLN A 17 -3.12 7.94 11.84
N VAL A 18 -2.86 6.63 11.76
CA VAL A 18 -2.35 6.00 10.53
C VAL A 18 -3.41 6.03 9.41
N ILE A 19 -4.69 5.87 9.74
CA ILE A 19 -5.79 5.95 8.77
C ILE A 19 -5.88 7.37 8.17
N GLN A 20 -5.67 8.42 8.97
CA GLN A 20 -5.61 9.79 8.48
C GLN A 20 -4.45 9.97 7.49
N GLU A 21 -3.28 9.39 7.77
CA GLU A 21 -2.14 9.46 6.87
C GLU A 21 -2.40 8.73 5.54
N LEU A 22 -3.02 7.54 5.59
CA LEU A 22 -3.47 6.81 4.40
C LEU A 22 -4.49 7.61 3.57
N THR A 23 -5.30 8.44 4.21
CA THR A 23 -6.27 9.30 3.53
C THR A 23 -5.56 10.36 2.69
N TYR A 24 -4.40 10.89 3.12
CA TYR A 24 -3.59 11.79 2.29
C TYR A 24 -3.02 11.08 1.06
N PHE A 25 -2.50 9.86 1.24
CA PHE A 25 -2.05 9.03 0.11
C PHE A 25 -3.18 8.73 -0.88
N LYS A 26 -4.41 8.51 -0.38
CA LYS A 26 -5.58 8.28 -1.23
C LYS A 26 -5.90 9.50 -2.08
N HIS A 27 -5.97 10.68 -1.47
CA HIS A 27 -6.21 11.93 -2.20
C HIS A 27 -5.12 12.20 -3.23
N PHE A 28 -3.85 12.08 -2.85
CA PHE A 28 -2.71 12.25 -3.75
C PHE A 28 -2.77 11.29 -4.95
N ASN A 29 -3.11 10.02 -4.72
CA ASN A 29 -3.29 9.05 -5.80
C ASN A 29 -4.43 9.47 -6.74
N CYS A 30 -5.58 9.85 -6.19
CA CYS A 30 -6.73 10.27 -7.00
C CYS A 30 -6.41 11.49 -7.87
N GLU A 31 -5.75 12.51 -7.31
CA GLU A 31 -5.38 13.72 -8.05
C GLU A 31 -4.42 13.42 -9.21
N LEU A 32 -3.41 12.57 -9.00
CA LEU A 32 -2.46 12.21 -10.05
C LEU A 32 -3.05 11.29 -11.13
N GLU A 33 -3.95 10.38 -10.76
CA GLU A 33 -4.65 9.55 -11.74
C GLU A 33 -5.63 10.40 -12.59
N GLU A 34 -6.36 11.35 -11.98
CA GLU A 34 -7.20 12.29 -12.74
C GLU A 34 -6.39 13.19 -13.66
N LEU A 35 -5.25 13.70 -13.19
CA LEU A 35 -4.35 14.50 -14.01
C LEU A 35 -3.83 13.69 -15.21
N SER A 36 -3.44 12.43 -14.99
CA SER A 36 -2.95 11.55 -16.04
C SER A 36 -4.05 11.23 -17.06
N ARG A 37 -5.27 10.95 -16.61
CA ARG A 37 -6.45 10.77 -17.48
C ARG A 37 -6.75 12.00 -18.32
N THR A 38 -6.65 13.18 -17.72
CA THR A 38 -6.91 14.46 -18.41
C THR A 38 -5.88 14.70 -19.50
N LYS A 39 -4.58 14.58 -19.17
CA LYS A 39 -3.49 14.73 -20.15
C LYS A 39 -3.58 13.75 -21.31
N SER A 40 -3.96 12.49 -21.04
CA SER A 40 -4.16 11.50 -22.10
C SER A 40 -5.26 11.93 -23.08
N LYS A 41 -6.41 12.37 -22.56
CA LYS A 41 -7.53 12.82 -23.39
C LYS A 41 -7.20 14.08 -24.18
N GLU A 42 -6.47 15.01 -23.58
CA GLU A 42 -6.02 16.25 -24.24
C GLU A 42 -5.09 15.93 -25.42
N LEU A 43 -4.11 15.04 -25.20
CA LEU A 43 -3.19 14.59 -26.24
C LEU A 43 -3.92 13.87 -27.38
N ASP A 44 -4.82 12.94 -27.06
CA ASP A 44 -5.63 12.23 -28.05
C ASP A 44 -6.47 13.19 -28.91
N SER A 45 -7.05 14.22 -28.27
CA SER A 45 -7.82 15.26 -28.93
C SER A 45 -6.95 16.13 -29.85
N GLU A 46 -5.76 16.52 -29.40
CA GLU A 46 -4.81 17.32 -30.20
C GLU A 46 -4.33 16.56 -31.44
N ILE A 47 -3.91 15.29 -31.27
CA ILE A 47 -3.49 14.43 -32.37
C ILE A 47 -4.64 14.25 -33.37
N SER A 48 -5.84 13.90 -32.90
CA SER A 48 -7.01 13.69 -33.75
C SER A 48 -7.39 14.96 -34.53
N SER A 49 -7.31 16.11 -33.87
CA SER A 49 -7.54 17.41 -34.52
C SER A 49 -6.51 17.67 -35.63
N LYS A 50 -5.21 17.47 -35.37
CA LYS A 50 -4.17 17.70 -36.39
C LYS A 50 -4.27 16.72 -37.56
N LEU A 51 -4.60 15.46 -37.31
CA LEU A 51 -4.82 14.47 -38.37
C LEU A 51 -6.02 14.84 -39.25
N SER A 52 -7.13 15.29 -38.68
CA SER A 52 -8.32 15.70 -39.46
C SER A 52 -8.12 16.95 -40.32
N HIS A 53 -7.22 17.86 -39.92
CA HIS A 53 -6.93 19.11 -40.63
C HIS A 53 -5.71 19.03 -41.57
N SER A 54 -5.11 17.85 -41.71
CA SER A 54 -3.93 17.63 -42.56
C SER A 54 -4.21 16.65 -43.70
N GLU A 55 -3.52 16.83 -44.82
CA GLU A 55 -3.52 15.84 -45.90
C GLU A 55 -2.90 14.52 -45.41
N SER A 56 -3.44 13.39 -45.86
CA SER A 56 -3.01 12.05 -45.44
C SER A 56 -1.50 11.80 -45.56
N LYS A 57 -0.82 12.44 -46.53
CA LYS A 57 0.63 12.31 -46.71
C LYS A 57 1.48 12.84 -45.54
N PHE A 58 0.90 13.66 -44.66
CA PHE A 58 1.57 14.22 -43.48
C PHE A 58 1.20 13.49 -42.18
N HIS A 59 0.33 12.48 -42.23
CA HIS A 59 -0.16 11.81 -41.02
C HIS A 59 0.95 11.06 -40.28
N GLU A 60 1.89 10.46 -41.00
CA GLU A 60 3.05 9.77 -40.42
C GLU A 60 3.95 10.76 -39.67
N ASP A 61 4.31 11.89 -40.30
CA ASP A 61 5.10 12.95 -39.66
C ASP A 61 4.44 13.50 -38.38
N ILE A 62 3.10 13.61 -38.37
CA ILE A 62 2.34 14.04 -37.20
C ILE A 62 2.42 12.99 -36.09
N ILE A 63 2.22 11.71 -36.41
CA ILE A 63 2.30 10.63 -35.42
C ILE A 63 3.71 10.58 -34.82
N ASP A 64 4.74 10.65 -35.66
CA ASP A 64 6.14 10.64 -35.22
C ASP A 64 6.47 11.83 -34.32
N PHE A 65 5.91 13.02 -34.62
CA PHE A 65 6.09 14.20 -33.78
C PHE A 65 5.57 14.00 -32.35
N TYR A 66 4.44 13.30 -32.18
CA TYR A 66 3.82 13.05 -30.86
C TYR A 66 4.22 11.72 -30.21
N GLN A 67 5.05 10.91 -30.87
CA GLN A 67 5.40 9.56 -30.39
C GLN A 67 5.96 9.60 -28.96
N TRP A 68 6.80 10.60 -28.65
CA TRP A 68 7.36 10.78 -27.32
C TRP A 68 6.30 11.12 -26.27
N ASP A 69 5.41 12.08 -26.57
CA ASP A 69 4.36 12.48 -25.64
C ASP A 69 3.38 11.34 -25.36
N SER A 70 3.02 10.57 -26.39
CA SER A 70 2.19 9.36 -26.26
C SER A 70 2.87 8.32 -25.36
N THR A 71 4.15 8.06 -25.56
CA THR A 71 4.94 7.15 -24.72
C THR A 71 4.96 7.60 -23.26
N LEU A 72 5.14 8.91 -23.00
CA LEU A 72 5.17 9.45 -21.64
C LEU A 72 3.83 9.31 -20.92
N VAL A 73 2.73 9.64 -21.62
CA VAL A 73 1.37 9.53 -21.07
C VAL A 73 1.02 8.08 -20.71
N GLU A 74 1.48 7.09 -21.47
CA GLU A 74 1.29 5.67 -21.15
C GLU A 74 2.20 5.20 -19.99
N LEU A 75 3.43 5.72 -19.92
CA LEU A 75 4.42 5.26 -18.95
C LEU A 75 4.22 5.85 -17.54
N PHE A 76 3.86 7.13 -17.44
CA PHE A 76 3.76 7.85 -16.17
C PHE A 76 2.79 7.21 -15.16
N PRO A 77 1.58 6.75 -15.54
CA PRO A 77 0.69 6.06 -14.61
C PRO A 77 1.31 4.79 -14.03
N SER A 78 2.07 4.05 -14.84
CA SER A 78 2.75 2.83 -14.39
C SER A 78 3.83 3.15 -13.37
N ILE A 79 4.69 4.15 -13.65
CA ILE A 79 5.73 4.61 -12.72
C ILE A 79 5.12 5.11 -11.41
N HIS A 80 4.05 5.91 -11.51
CA HIS A 80 3.30 6.44 -10.36
C HIS A 80 2.79 5.32 -9.45
N ARG A 81 2.09 4.33 -10.01
CA ARG A 81 1.51 3.23 -9.25
C ARG A 81 2.56 2.36 -8.57
N GLU A 82 3.64 2.02 -9.28
CA GLU A 82 4.76 1.27 -8.68
C GLU A 82 5.42 2.05 -7.53
N SER A 83 5.67 3.35 -7.75
CA SER A 83 6.27 4.24 -6.75
C SER A 83 5.39 4.40 -5.52
N LEU A 84 4.07 4.55 -5.70
CA LEU A 84 3.12 4.62 -4.60
C LEU A 84 2.98 3.30 -3.86
N LEU A 85 2.96 2.16 -4.56
CA LEU A 85 2.92 0.85 -3.92
C LEU A 85 4.11 0.70 -2.97
N ILE A 86 5.32 1.02 -3.41
CA ILE A 86 6.53 0.99 -2.56
C ILE A 86 6.37 1.94 -1.37
N SER A 87 5.96 3.19 -1.61
CA SER A 87 5.86 4.22 -0.59
C SER A 87 4.84 3.88 0.50
N ILE A 88 3.64 3.45 0.10
CA ILE A 88 2.56 3.00 1.00
C ILE A 88 3.00 1.76 1.78
N PHE A 89 3.73 0.83 1.14
CA PHE A 89 4.20 -0.35 1.84
C PHE A 89 5.28 -0.02 2.88
N ASN A 90 6.20 0.90 2.57
CA ASN A 90 7.18 1.41 3.53
C ASN A 90 6.49 2.11 4.71
N LEU A 91 5.43 2.89 4.44
CA LEU A 91 4.60 3.53 5.46
C LEU A 91 3.97 2.50 6.41
N LEU A 92 3.34 1.45 5.85
CA LEU A 92 2.78 0.33 6.61
C LEU A 92 3.82 -0.31 7.52
N GLU A 93 4.99 -0.65 6.97
CA GLU A 93 6.08 -1.29 7.71
C GLU A 93 6.60 -0.39 8.83
N HIS A 94 6.75 0.92 8.58
CA HIS A 94 7.12 1.90 9.59
C HIS A 94 6.11 1.92 10.73
N HIS A 95 4.83 2.13 10.45
CA HIS A 95 3.83 2.25 11.51
C HIS A 95 3.61 0.95 12.29
N LEU A 96 3.73 -0.21 11.65
CA LEU A 96 3.71 -1.49 12.36
C LEU A 96 4.87 -1.60 13.35
N ASN A 97 6.08 -1.15 12.99
CA ASN A 97 7.22 -1.12 13.91
C ASN A 97 7.02 -0.12 15.06
N VAL A 98 6.49 1.07 14.77
CA VAL A 98 6.16 2.06 15.81
C VAL A 98 5.10 1.52 16.77
N LEU A 99 4.06 0.84 16.26
CA LEU A 99 3.04 0.21 17.10
C LEU A 99 3.66 -0.84 18.03
N CYS A 100 4.56 -1.69 17.51
CA CYS A 100 5.27 -2.67 18.33
C CYS A 100 6.11 -2.01 19.43
N THR A 101 6.80 -0.92 19.09
CA THR A 101 7.62 -0.15 20.04
C THR A 101 6.75 0.46 21.13
N LYS A 102 5.63 1.10 20.77
CA LYS A 102 4.66 1.64 21.72
C LYS A 102 4.14 0.57 22.67
N PHE A 103 3.78 -0.62 22.19
CA PHE A 103 3.38 -1.72 23.07
C PHE A 103 4.50 -2.13 24.03
N GLY A 104 5.73 -2.25 23.54
CA GLY A 104 6.90 -2.58 24.37
C GLY A 104 7.12 -1.57 25.48
N ASP A 105 7.06 -0.28 25.17
CA ASP A 105 7.30 0.80 26.13
C ASP A 105 6.16 0.95 27.13
N VAL A 106 4.92 0.89 26.65
CA VAL A 106 3.70 1.07 27.45
C VAL A 106 3.56 -0.06 28.45
N PHE A 107 3.66 -1.32 28.02
CA PHE A 107 3.46 -2.47 28.90
C PHE A 107 4.75 -3.07 29.46
N ALA A 108 5.89 -2.40 29.24
CA ALA A 108 7.22 -2.82 29.71
C ALA A 108 7.56 -4.28 29.37
N PHE A 109 7.26 -4.72 28.14
CA PHE A 109 7.58 -6.08 27.72
C PHE A 109 9.09 -6.30 27.69
N SER A 110 9.54 -7.42 28.25
CA SER A 110 10.97 -7.77 28.30
C SER A 110 11.54 -8.12 26.92
N VAL A 111 10.70 -8.68 26.05
CA VAL A 111 11.03 -8.98 24.66
C VAL A 111 10.68 -7.78 23.80
N LYS A 112 11.62 -7.26 23.03
CA LYS A 112 11.41 -6.20 22.04
C LYS A 112 11.18 -6.81 20.65
N ALA A 113 10.52 -6.05 19.77
CA ALA A 113 10.31 -6.49 18.39
C ALA A 113 11.63 -6.81 17.66
N ALA A 114 12.71 -6.08 17.97
CA ALA A 114 14.04 -6.30 17.41
C ALA A 114 14.69 -7.64 17.84
N ASP A 115 14.23 -8.25 18.93
CA ASP A 115 14.78 -9.52 19.44
C ASP A 115 14.24 -10.73 18.65
N LEU A 116 13.21 -10.53 17.81
CA LEU A 116 12.64 -11.57 16.97
C LEU A 116 13.49 -11.79 15.71
N LYS A 117 13.66 -13.07 15.33
CA LYS A 117 14.40 -13.47 14.11
C LYS A 117 13.72 -13.08 12.79
N ASP A 118 12.40 -12.87 12.83
CA ASP A 118 11.59 -12.47 11.68
C ASP A 118 12.02 -11.09 11.13
N ARG A 119 11.69 -10.78 9.88
CA ARG A 119 12.03 -9.50 9.23
C ARG A 119 10.79 -8.78 8.67
N GLY A 120 10.94 -7.46 8.48
CA GLY A 120 9.90 -6.58 7.95
C GLY A 120 8.55 -6.71 8.65
N ILE A 121 7.46 -6.65 7.89
CA ILE A 121 6.10 -6.75 8.43
C ILE A 121 5.82 -8.08 9.16
N THR A 122 6.50 -9.16 8.79
CA THR A 122 6.35 -10.48 9.45
C THR A 122 6.81 -10.40 10.90
N ARG A 123 7.88 -9.65 11.18
CA ARG A 123 8.37 -9.41 12.54
C ARG A 123 7.33 -8.69 13.39
N SER A 124 6.74 -7.63 12.85
CA SER A 124 5.70 -6.87 13.55
C SER A 124 4.47 -7.72 13.82
N PHE A 125 4.01 -8.51 12.85
CA PHE A 125 2.91 -9.44 13.05
C PHE A 125 3.22 -10.54 14.08
N SER A 126 4.43 -11.10 14.06
CA SER A 126 4.87 -12.08 15.06
C SER A 126 4.91 -11.46 16.46
N TYR A 127 5.41 -10.23 16.60
CA TYR A 127 5.47 -9.53 17.87
C TYR A 127 4.08 -9.25 18.44
N LEU A 128 3.20 -8.63 17.64
CA LEU A 128 1.82 -8.33 18.03
C LEU A 128 1.02 -9.59 18.38
N LYS A 129 1.23 -10.69 17.66
CA LYS A 129 0.54 -11.96 17.94
C LYS A 129 1.11 -12.70 19.15
N LYS A 130 2.43 -12.80 19.28
CA LYS A 130 3.07 -13.71 20.25
C LYS A 130 3.48 -13.05 21.56
N VAL A 131 3.88 -11.77 21.51
CA VAL A 131 4.34 -11.02 22.69
C VAL A 131 3.20 -10.20 23.27
N VAL A 132 2.49 -9.45 22.41
CA VAL A 132 1.33 -8.64 22.82
C VAL A 132 0.06 -9.50 22.97
N SER A 133 0.03 -10.68 22.35
CA SER A 133 -1.11 -11.61 22.40
C SER A 133 -2.40 -11.06 21.76
N LEU A 134 -2.28 -10.30 20.66
CA LEU A 134 -3.44 -9.91 19.85
C LEU A 134 -3.92 -11.08 18.96
N SER A 135 -5.24 -11.32 18.95
CA SER A 135 -5.87 -12.26 18.03
C SER A 135 -6.05 -11.62 16.65
N PHE A 136 -5.59 -12.31 15.61
CA PHE A 136 -5.65 -11.82 14.21
C PHE A 136 -6.74 -12.50 13.38
N GLU A 137 -7.69 -13.18 14.02
CA GLU A 137 -8.78 -13.86 13.33
C GLU A 137 -9.64 -12.89 12.51
N SER A 138 -9.90 -11.69 13.05
CA SER A 138 -10.70 -10.65 12.40
C SER A 138 -10.00 -9.91 11.26
N ILE A 139 -8.67 -10.07 11.10
CA ILE A 139 -7.85 -9.39 10.07
C ILE A 139 -7.13 -10.37 9.13
N GLY A 140 -7.55 -11.63 9.11
CA GLY A 140 -6.86 -12.69 8.35
C GLY A 140 -6.79 -12.39 6.85
N LYS A 141 -7.89 -11.88 6.27
CA LYS A 141 -8.00 -11.58 4.83
C LYS A 141 -7.11 -10.42 4.43
N GLU A 142 -7.16 -9.32 5.19
CA GLU A 142 -6.33 -8.13 4.97
C GLU A 142 -4.85 -8.48 5.11
N LYS A 143 -4.50 -9.27 6.13
CA LYS A 143 -3.13 -9.72 6.35
C LYS A 143 -2.60 -10.58 5.18
N GLU A 144 -3.42 -11.47 4.65
CA GLU A 144 -3.07 -12.27 3.46
C GLU A 144 -2.84 -11.37 2.25
N PHE A 145 -3.74 -10.43 1.99
CA PHE A 145 -3.60 -9.45 0.91
C PHE A 145 -2.30 -8.65 1.04
N ILE A 146 -2.05 -8.07 2.23
CA ILE A 146 -0.81 -7.34 2.54
C ILE A 146 0.43 -8.21 2.29
N SER A 147 0.38 -9.49 2.67
CA SER A 147 1.49 -10.41 2.45
C SER A 147 1.75 -10.68 0.97
N ASN A 148 0.69 -10.70 0.14
CA ASN A 148 0.82 -10.82 -1.31
C ASN A 148 1.33 -9.52 -1.95
N VAL A 149 0.87 -8.35 -1.50
CA VAL A 149 1.41 -7.05 -1.95
C VAL A 149 2.89 -6.91 -1.57
N ASN A 150 3.33 -7.41 -0.41
CA ASN A 150 4.75 -7.42 -0.04
C ASN A 150 5.61 -8.18 -1.06
N LYS A 151 5.10 -9.30 -1.59
CA LYS A 151 5.78 -10.06 -2.64
C LYS A 151 5.89 -9.22 -3.92
N LEU A 152 4.81 -8.53 -4.32
CA LEU A 152 4.84 -7.62 -5.47
C LEU A 152 5.88 -6.51 -5.26
N ARG A 153 5.88 -5.85 -4.10
CA ARG A 153 6.88 -4.83 -3.73
C ARG A 153 8.29 -5.34 -3.91
N ASN A 154 8.58 -6.57 -3.47
CA ASN A 154 9.91 -7.15 -3.61
C ASN A 154 10.30 -7.35 -5.08
N PHE A 155 9.37 -7.74 -5.97
CA PHE A 155 9.66 -7.83 -7.41
C PHE A 155 9.91 -6.47 -8.05
N ILE A 156 9.12 -5.45 -7.69
CA ILE A 156 9.31 -4.10 -8.19
C ILE A 156 10.70 -3.59 -7.79
N VAL A 157 11.08 -3.73 -6.51
CA VAL A 157 12.35 -3.20 -5.98
C VAL A 157 13.58 -3.99 -6.44
N HIS A 158 13.50 -5.33 -6.49
CA HIS A 158 14.70 -6.17 -6.70
C HIS A 158 14.81 -6.77 -8.10
N ASN A 159 13.70 -6.94 -8.81
CA ASN A 159 13.66 -7.64 -10.10
C ASN A 159 13.13 -6.75 -11.24
N GLY A 160 13.11 -5.42 -11.04
CA GLY A 160 12.60 -4.48 -12.04
C GLY A 160 11.19 -4.83 -12.51
N SER A 161 10.32 -5.24 -11.59
CA SER A 161 8.94 -5.67 -11.82
C SER A 161 8.76 -6.98 -12.60
N ILE A 162 9.80 -7.79 -12.79
CA ILE A 162 9.70 -9.12 -13.42
C ILE A 162 9.35 -10.18 -12.37
N ILE A 163 8.26 -10.92 -12.61
CA ILE A 163 7.77 -11.97 -11.70
C ILE A 163 8.23 -13.35 -12.16
N ASP A 164 9.17 -13.94 -11.41
CA ASP A 164 9.81 -15.23 -11.70
C ASP A 164 9.24 -16.40 -10.86
N LYS A 165 8.36 -16.12 -9.88
CA LYS A 165 7.82 -17.13 -8.94
C LYS A 165 6.32 -17.41 -9.17
N SER A 166 5.99 -18.70 -9.25
CA SER A 166 4.63 -19.23 -9.47
C SER A 166 3.57 -18.70 -8.50
N HIS A 167 3.90 -18.53 -7.22
CA HIS A 167 2.94 -18.09 -6.20
C HIS A 167 2.51 -16.62 -6.35
N ALA A 168 3.40 -15.75 -6.82
CA ALA A 168 3.06 -14.35 -7.09
C ALA A 168 2.20 -14.23 -8.36
N GLN A 169 2.42 -15.11 -9.33
CA GLN A 169 1.58 -15.19 -10.53
C GLN A 169 0.14 -15.55 -10.18
N ASN A 170 -0.12 -16.40 -9.18
CA ASN A 170 -1.49 -16.72 -8.75
C ASN A 170 -2.21 -15.50 -8.19
N PHE A 171 -1.53 -14.66 -7.39
CA PHE A 171 -2.13 -13.42 -6.90
C PHE A 171 -2.47 -12.46 -8.03
N VAL A 172 -1.55 -12.30 -9.00
CA VAL A 172 -1.78 -11.47 -10.19
C VAL A 172 -2.96 -12.00 -11.01
N LYS A 173 -3.02 -13.30 -11.29
CA LYS A 173 -4.10 -13.94 -12.07
C LYS A 173 -5.48 -13.80 -11.44
N ASN A 174 -5.54 -13.74 -10.11
CA ASN A 174 -6.81 -13.61 -9.38
C ASN A 174 -7.26 -12.15 -9.19
N SER A 175 -6.47 -11.18 -9.64
CA SER A 175 -6.80 -9.76 -9.59
C SER A 175 -7.20 -9.25 -10.96
N LYS A 176 -8.27 -8.47 -11.05
CA LYS A 176 -8.64 -7.75 -12.28
C LYS A 176 -7.77 -6.52 -12.52
N LEU A 177 -7.07 -6.06 -11.49
CA LEU A 177 -6.30 -4.82 -11.49
C LEU A 177 -4.79 -5.06 -11.59
N LEU A 178 -4.39 -6.31 -11.82
CA LEU A 178 -3.00 -6.70 -12.07
C LEU A 178 -2.94 -7.57 -13.32
N SER A 179 -1.90 -7.43 -14.12
CA SER A 179 -1.62 -8.37 -15.21
C SER A 179 -0.11 -8.55 -15.41
N LEU A 180 0.25 -9.48 -16.29
CA LEU A 180 1.62 -9.70 -16.73
C LEU A 180 1.73 -9.44 -18.23
N THR A 181 2.81 -8.82 -18.67
CA THR A 181 3.21 -8.84 -20.08
C THR A 181 3.69 -10.23 -20.48
N SER A 182 3.90 -10.45 -21.78
CA SER A 182 4.52 -11.68 -22.31
C SER A 182 5.92 -11.97 -21.72
N GLY A 183 6.60 -10.94 -21.23
CA GLY A 183 7.89 -11.05 -20.53
C GLY A 183 7.79 -11.18 -19.01
N ASN A 184 6.61 -11.51 -18.46
CA ASN A 184 6.32 -11.57 -17.02
C ASN A 184 6.55 -10.26 -16.25
N ARG A 185 6.53 -9.11 -16.94
CA ARG A 185 6.56 -7.80 -16.26
C ARG A 185 5.19 -7.53 -15.66
N LEU A 186 5.17 -7.19 -14.37
CA LEU A 186 3.97 -6.76 -13.67
C LEU A 186 3.42 -5.47 -14.28
N ILE A 187 2.11 -5.44 -14.52
CA ILE A 187 1.36 -4.22 -14.82
C ILE A 187 0.38 -4.00 -13.69
N ILE A 188 0.40 -2.79 -13.12
CA ILE A 188 -0.54 -2.33 -12.10
C ILE A 188 -1.55 -1.40 -12.79
N HIS A 189 -2.82 -1.81 -12.80
CA HIS A 189 -3.89 -1.05 -13.43
C HIS A 189 -4.46 0.02 -12.52
N ASP A 190 -5.20 0.95 -13.11
CA ASP A 190 -5.95 1.97 -12.39
C ASP A 190 -6.85 1.33 -11.32
N GLY A 191 -7.02 2.01 -10.20
CA GLY A 191 -7.78 1.52 -9.06
C GLY A 191 -7.00 0.61 -8.09
N PHE A 192 -5.95 -0.09 -8.52
CA PHE A 192 -5.24 -1.03 -7.60
C PHE A 192 -4.69 -0.33 -6.37
N ILE A 193 -4.12 0.88 -6.53
CA ILE A 193 -3.57 1.66 -5.42
C ILE A 193 -4.68 2.10 -4.46
N SER A 194 -5.83 2.53 -4.98
CA SER A 194 -7.00 2.87 -4.15
C SER A 194 -7.49 1.63 -3.37
N ASP A 195 -7.63 0.49 -4.04
CA ASP A 195 -8.03 -0.77 -3.41
C ASP A 195 -7.05 -1.21 -2.32
N PHE A 196 -5.74 -1.06 -2.57
CA PHE A 196 -4.73 -1.36 -1.57
C PHE A 196 -4.85 -0.45 -0.36
N ILE A 197 -4.99 0.87 -0.55
CA ILE A 197 -5.22 1.82 0.55
C ILE A 197 -6.50 1.46 1.32
N ASP A 198 -7.57 1.06 0.65
CA ASP A 198 -8.81 0.66 1.29
C ASP A 198 -8.68 -0.62 2.12
N VAL A 199 -7.89 -1.59 1.65
CA VAL A 199 -7.51 -2.77 2.44
C VAL A 199 -6.72 -2.35 3.69
N LEU A 200 -5.75 -1.44 3.56
CA LEU A 200 -4.96 -0.96 4.69
C LEU A 200 -5.81 -0.19 5.70
N SER A 201 -6.73 0.67 5.25
CA SER A 201 -7.64 1.40 6.12
C SER A 201 -8.52 0.45 6.93
N ARG A 202 -9.08 -0.60 6.31
CA ARG A 202 -9.83 -1.65 7.03
C ARG A 202 -8.95 -2.41 8.01
N PHE A 203 -7.73 -2.77 7.61
CA PHE A 203 -6.77 -3.44 8.47
C PHE A 203 -6.48 -2.60 9.73
N TRP A 204 -6.18 -1.32 9.58
CA TRP A 204 -5.87 -0.42 10.70
C TRP A 204 -7.10 -0.13 11.56
N ASP A 205 -8.30 -0.04 10.99
CA ASP A 205 -9.54 0.13 11.76
C ASP A 205 -9.78 -1.07 12.69
N VAL A 206 -9.72 -2.29 12.15
CA VAL A 206 -9.91 -3.51 12.95
C VAL A 206 -8.77 -3.71 13.94
N LEU A 207 -7.52 -3.45 13.54
CA LEU A 207 -6.38 -3.51 14.46
C LEU A 207 -6.51 -2.47 15.59
N GLY A 208 -7.01 -1.27 15.28
CA GLY A 208 -7.27 -0.23 16.27
C GLY A 208 -8.26 -0.67 17.35
N LYS A 209 -9.33 -1.37 16.96
CA LYS A 209 -10.30 -1.96 17.89
C LYS A 209 -9.64 -2.99 18.80
N LEU A 210 -8.83 -3.90 18.24
CA LEU A 210 -8.09 -4.89 19.02
C LEU A 210 -7.09 -4.24 20.00
N VAL A 211 -6.42 -3.16 19.58
CA VAL A 211 -5.50 -2.39 20.43
C VAL A 211 -6.26 -1.74 21.58
N LEU A 212 -7.41 -1.13 21.30
CA LEU A 212 -8.25 -0.49 22.31
C LEU A 212 -8.77 -1.50 23.33
N GLU A 213 -9.32 -2.62 22.88
CA GLU A 213 -9.79 -3.73 23.73
C GLU A 213 -8.66 -4.25 24.62
N HIS A 214 -7.45 -4.45 24.06
CA HIS A 214 -6.29 -4.87 24.85
C HIS A 214 -5.94 -3.85 25.95
N CYS A 215 -5.94 -2.55 25.63
CA CYS A 215 -5.66 -1.51 26.61
C CYS A 215 -6.71 -1.49 27.73
N GLN A 216 -8.00 -1.64 27.39
CA GLN A 216 -9.10 -1.68 28.35
C GLN A 216 -9.00 -2.89 29.29
N LEU A 217 -8.73 -4.08 28.76
CA LEU A 217 -8.57 -5.29 29.56
C LEU A 217 -7.41 -5.16 30.56
N LYS A 218 -6.28 -4.57 30.15
CA LYS A 218 -5.12 -4.36 31.02
C LYS A 218 -5.40 -3.35 32.14
N LEU A 219 -6.24 -2.35 31.90
CA LEU A 219 -6.69 -1.44 32.95
C LEU A 219 -7.64 -2.11 33.94
N ALA A 220 -8.59 -2.91 33.45
CA ALA A 220 -9.58 -3.60 34.29
C ALA A 220 -8.95 -4.62 35.25
N ILE A 221 -7.92 -5.35 34.80
CA ILE A 221 -7.20 -6.33 35.64
C ILE A 221 -6.43 -5.66 36.79
N GLN A 222 -6.10 -4.37 36.68
CA GLN A 222 -5.35 -3.64 37.71
C GLN A 222 -6.25 -2.95 38.74
N THR A 223 -7.55 -2.91 38.51
CA THR A 223 -8.56 -2.36 39.44
C THR A 223 -9.17 -3.42 40.37
N VAL A 224 -8.73 -4.67 40.27
CA VAL A 224 -9.10 -5.81 41.14
C VAL A 224 -7.89 -6.21 41.97
#